data_AF-A0AAU2EKQ1-F1
#
_entry.id   AF-A0AAU2EKQ1-F1
#
_cell.length_a   1.000
_cell.length_b   1.000
_cell.length_c   1.000
_cell.angle_alpha   90.00
_cell.angle_beta   90.00
_cell.angle_gamma   90.00
#
_symmetry.space_group_name_H-M   'P 1'
#
loop_
_entity.id
_entity.type
_entity.pdbx_description
1 polymer ?
#
loop_
_entity_poly.entity_id
_entity_poly.type
_entity_poly.pdbx_seq_one_letter_code
_entity_poly.pdbx_strand_id
1 'polypeptide(L)'
;MLAASPERGVAQGEKPVAATHYCADSENGDHIDDPSEDAIFMLLDDLNDTDNTFVVIQPDEDDPAWYVSVAVLDKGEYEIVRRDASRHEHHIVTETSIHTTARDLILWLATRSSPGQPTRHTFDAF
;
A
#
# COMPACT_ATOMS: atom_id res chain seq x y z
N MET A 1 -1.77 29.82 -53.00
CA MET A 1 -1.42 28.60 -52.23
C MET A 1 -0.90 29.07 -50.88
N LEU A 2 -1.72 29.12 -49.82
CA LEU A 2 -1.98 28.04 -48.85
C LEU A 2 -0.68 27.38 -48.34
N ALA A 3 -0.34 27.33 -47.04
CA ALA A 3 -1.10 27.61 -45.82
C ALA A 3 -0.15 27.92 -44.64
N ALA A 4 -0.70 28.57 -43.60
CA ALA A 4 -0.11 28.73 -42.27
C ALA A 4 -0.73 27.71 -41.28
N SER A 5 0.12 27.19 -40.37
CA SER A 5 -0.17 26.65 -39.01
C SER A 5 -1.04 25.36 -38.88
N PRO A 6 -0.92 24.55 -37.80
CA PRO A 6 -0.69 24.98 -36.41
C PRO A 6 0.28 24.15 -35.54
N GLU A 7 0.54 24.71 -34.35
CA GLU A 7 1.17 24.07 -33.20
C GLU A 7 0.19 23.20 -32.40
N ARG A 8 0.79 22.31 -31.58
CA ARG A 8 0.29 21.54 -30.41
C ARG A 8 -0.02 20.05 -30.62
N GLY A 9 0.64 19.26 -29.77
CA GLY A 9 0.31 17.87 -29.47
C GLY A 9 1.30 17.26 -28.47
N VAL A 10 1.35 17.80 -27.24
CA VAL A 10 1.79 17.02 -26.07
C VAL A 10 0.71 15.97 -25.78
N ALA A 11 1.13 14.72 -25.51
CA ALA A 11 0.39 13.58 -24.95
C ALA A 11 0.71 12.32 -25.80
N GLN A 12 1.13 11.18 -25.26
CA GLN A 12 1.19 10.69 -23.90
C GLN A 12 2.33 9.67 -23.88
N GLY A 13 3.22 9.73 -22.89
CA GLY A 13 3.94 8.54 -22.49
C GLY A 13 2.92 7.44 -22.26
N GLU A 14 3.18 6.25 -22.77
CA GLU A 14 2.49 5.05 -22.31
C GLU A 14 2.70 5.01 -20.80
N LYS A 15 1.75 5.57 -20.05
CA LYS A 15 1.61 5.29 -18.64
C LYS A 15 1.44 3.79 -18.61
N PRO A 16 2.39 3.03 -18.02
CA PRO A 16 2.12 1.63 -17.75
C PRO A 16 0.80 1.65 -16.98
N VAL A 17 -0.17 0.82 -17.39
CA VAL A 17 -1.33 0.59 -16.56
C VAL A 17 -0.74 0.10 -15.25
N ALA A 18 -0.76 0.94 -14.21
CA ALA A 18 -0.23 0.60 -12.91
C ALA A 18 -1.14 -0.52 -12.41
N ALA A 19 -0.63 -1.75 -12.42
CA ALA A 19 -1.18 -2.74 -11.52
C ALA A 19 -1.08 -2.10 -10.13
N THR A 20 -2.17 -2.08 -9.38
CA THR A 20 -2.21 -1.46 -8.05
C THR A 20 -1.45 -2.36 -7.08
N HIS A 21 -0.14 -2.37 -7.21
CA HIS A 21 0.81 -2.95 -6.29
C HIS A 21 0.88 -2.05 -5.05
N TYR A 22 1.02 -2.66 -3.89
CA TYR A 22 1.18 -1.96 -2.62
C TYR A 22 2.40 -2.50 -1.91
N CYS A 23 3.09 -1.63 -1.19
CA CYS A 23 4.23 -1.98 -0.37
C CYS A 23 3.86 -1.88 1.11
N ALA A 24 4.60 -2.60 1.95
CA ALA A 24 4.66 -2.38 3.38
C ALA A 24 6.04 -1.85 3.77
N ASP A 25 6.06 -0.73 4.48
CA ASP A 25 7.25 -0.06 4.97
C ASP A 25 7.20 0.03 6.50
N SER A 26 8.19 -0.52 7.17
CA SER A 26 8.36 -0.43 8.62
C SER A 26 9.29 0.71 9.01
N GLU A 27 9.14 1.23 10.23
CA GLU A 27 10.01 2.31 10.75
C GLU A 27 11.49 1.93 10.74
N ASN A 28 11.80 0.65 10.97
CA ASN A 28 13.16 0.10 10.96
C ASN A 28 13.81 0.04 9.55
N GLY A 29 13.06 0.36 8.49
CA GLY A 29 13.52 0.34 7.10
C GLY A 29 13.24 -0.96 6.34
N ASP A 30 12.50 -1.91 6.92
CA ASP A 30 12.01 -3.07 6.16
C ASP A 30 11.00 -2.63 5.10
N HIS A 31 11.14 -3.18 3.90
CA HIS A 31 10.29 -2.92 2.76
C HIS A 31 9.90 -4.23 2.09
N ILE A 32 8.59 -4.44 1.89
CA ILE A 32 8.05 -5.63 1.22
C ILE A 32 7.07 -5.20 0.13
N ASP A 33 7.35 -5.57 -1.11
CA ASP A 33 6.44 -5.46 -2.25
C ASP A 33 5.35 -6.55 -2.19
N ASP A 34 4.10 -6.18 -2.44
CA ASP A 34 2.94 -7.06 -2.46
C ASP A 34 2.90 -8.03 -1.24
N PRO A 35 2.90 -7.50 -0.01
CA PRO A 35 3.01 -8.32 1.19
C PRO A 35 1.82 -9.28 1.32
N SER A 36 2.12 -10.56 1.54
CA SER A 36 1.11 -11.58 1.89
C SER A 36 0.59 -11.39 3.31
N GLU A 37 -0.50 -12.08 3.68
CA GLU A 37 -1.01 -12.08 5.06
C GLU A 37 0.08 -12.48 6.07
N ASP A 38 0.85 -13.52 5.74
CA ASP A 38 1.96 -13.98 6.58
C ASP A 38 3.08 -12.94 6.68
N ALA A 39 3.38 -12.22 5.59
CA ALA A 39 4.38 -11.15 5.62
C ALA A 39 3.90 -9.98 6.51
N ILE A 40 2.63 -9.57 6.38
CA ILE A 40 2.03 -8.56 7.26
C ILE A 40 2.06 -9.05 8.72
N PHE A 41 1.72 -10.31 8.98
CA PHE A 41 1.79 -10.87 10.32
C PHE A 41 3.21 -10.77 10.90
N MET A 42 4.23 -11.13 10.13
CA MET A 42 5.63 -11.03 10.57
C MET A 42 6.05 -9.58 10.86
N LEU A 43 5.66 -8.63 10.01
CA LEU A 43 5.95 -7.20 10.25
C LEU A 43 5.28 -6.69 11.52
N LEU A 44 4.03 -7.11 11.77
CA LEU A 44 3.30 -6.74 12.98
C LEU A 44 3.84 -7.39 14.25
N ASP A 45 4.35 -8.62 14.17
CA ASP A 45 4.98 -9.34 15.29
C ASP A 45 6.33 -8.72 15.68
N ASP A 46 7.05 -8.12 14.72
CA ASP A 46 8.32 -7.43 14.96
C ASP A 46 8.15 -6.02 15.56
N LEU A 47 6.92 -5.49 15.58
CA LEU A 47 6.65 -4.18 16.15
C LEU A 47 6.93 -4.13 17.66
N ASN A 48 7.57 -3.06 18.11
CA ASN A 48 7.94 -2.84 19.50
C ASN A 48 7.88 -1.34 19.89
N ASP A 49 8.12 -1.03 21.16
CA ASP A 49 8.04 0.33 21.72
C ASP A 49 9.34 1.15 21.59
N THR A 50 10.32 0.68 20.81
CA THR A 50 11.65 1.29 20.72
C THR A 50 12.11 1.68 19.31
N ASP A 51 12.32 0.72 18.41
CA ASP A 51 12.99 0.95 17.12
C ASP A 51 12.17 0.52 15.89
N ASN A 52 11.04 -0.16 16.12
CA ASN A 52 10.09 -0.54 15.07
C ASN A 52 8.66 -0.31 15.57
N THR A 53 8.25 0.96 15.69
CA THR A 53 6.99 1.32 16.38
C THR A 53 5.77 1.30 15.49
N PHE A 54 5.96 1.36 14.17
CA PHE A 54 4.87 1.31 13.21
C PHE A 54 5.27 0.70 11.87
N VAL A 55 4.25 0.22 11.15
CA VAL A 55 4.31 -0.16 9.74
C VAL A 55 3.25 0.61 8.95
N VAL A 56 3.56 1.00 7.72
CA VAL A 56 2.64 1.64 6.78
C VAL A 56 2.48 0.74 5.56
N ILE A 57 1.24 0.53 5.12
CA ILE A 57 0.92 -0.15 3.86
C ILE A 57 0.17 0.83 2.96
N GLN A 58 0.66 1.01 1.75
CA GLN A 58 0.13 1.98 0.79
C GLN A 58 0.38 1.53 -0.66
N PRO A 59 -0.36 2.04 -1.66
CA PRO A 59 0.02 1.90 -3.05
C PRO A 59 1.46 2.33 -3.28
N ASP A 60 2.16 1.60 -4.14
CA ASP A 60 3.52 1.95 -4.60
C ASP A 60 3.43 3.09 -5.64
N GLU A 61 3.05 4.28 -5.17
CA GLU A 61 2.95 5.51 -5.96
C GLU A 61 3.35 6.74 -5.11
N ASP A 62 3.81 7.81 -5.77
CA ASP A 62 4.35 9.00 -5.08
C ASP A 62 3.32 9.74 -4.21
N ASP A 63 2.03 9.68 -4.58
CA ASP A 63 0.91 10.34 -3.87
C ASP A 63 -0.22 9.32 -3.65
N PRO A 64 -0.06 8.42 -2.66
CA PRO A 64 -0.96 7.31 -2.48
C PRO A 64 -2.37 7.78 -2.10
N ALA A 65 -3.36 7.34 -2.89
CA ALA A 65 -4.75 7.72 -2.64
C ALA A 65 -5.30 7.20 -1.29
N TRP A 66 -4.68 6.15 -0.75
CA TRP A 66 -5.00 5.56 0.54
C TRP A 66 -3.75 5.03 1.23
N TYR A 67 -3.80 4.91 2.55
CA TYR A 67 -2.81 4.18 3.33
C TYR A 67 -3.49 3.52 4.53
N VAL A 68 -2.81 2.51 5.08
CA VAL A 68 -3.09 2.01 6.42
C VAL A 68 -1.81 2.00 7.23
N SER A 69 -1.85 2.53 8.45
CA SER A 69 -0.75 2.41 9.39
C SER A 69 -1.18 1.56 10.58
N VAL A 70 -0.26 0.74 11.08
CA VAL A 70 -0.41 0.05 12.35
C VAL A 70 0.72 0.48 13.26
N ALA A 71 0.39 0.99 14.44
CA ALA A 71 1.35 1.47 15.42
C ALA A 71 1.14 0.77 16.76
N VAL A 72 2.23 0.52 17.48
CA VAL A 72 2.18 0.01 18.86
C VAL A 72 1.65 1.09 19.79
N LEU A 73 0.68 0.71 20.62
CA LEU A 73 0.22 1.48 21.77
C LEU A 73 0.82 0.90 23.06
N ASP A 74 0.87 1.74 24.10
CA ASP A 74 1.23 1.30 25.45
C ASP A 74 0.32 0.13 25.88
N LYS A 75 0.94 -0.97 26.35
CA LYS A 75 0.31 -2.22 26.87
C LYS A 75 -0.03 -3.32 25.84
N GLY A 76 0.64 -3.33 24.68
CA GLY A 76 0.49 -4.42 23.71
C GLY A 76 -0.81 -4.36 22.91
N GLU A 77 -1.38 -3.16 22.81
CA GLU A 77 -2.45 -2.83 21.88
C GLU A 77 -1.84 -2.23 20.61
N TYR A 78 -2.59 -2.29 19.52
CA TYR A 78 -2.22 -1.69 18.24
C TYR A 78 -3.27 -0.66 17.85
N GLU A 79 -2.82 0.51 17.40
CA GLU A 79 -3.67 1.47 16.70
C GLU A 79 -3.59 1.20 15.20
N ILE A 80 -4.74 1.01 14.57
CA ILE A 80 -4.87 0.85 13.12
C ILE A 80 -5.57 2.07 12.57
N VAL A 81 -4.87 2.84 11.74
CA VAL A 81 -5.40 4.01 11.03
C VAL A 81 -5.55 3.67 9.56
N ARG A 82 -6.76 3.68 9.03
CA ARG A 82 -7.07 3.49 7.60
C ARG A 82 -7.56 4.80 7.03
N ARG A 83 -6.91 5.29 5.98
CA ARG A 83 -7.31 6.52 5.29
C ARG A 83 -7.43 6.25 3.81
N ASP A 84 -8.53 6.68 3.20
CA ASP A 84 -8.71 6.72 1.74
C ASP A 84 -9.27 8.08 1.35
N ALA A 85 -8.44 8.89 0.69
CA ALA A 85 -8.80 10.23 0.24
C ALA A 85 -9.81 10.20 -0.91
N SER A 86 -9.72 9.21 -1.81
CA SER A 86 -10.65 9.05 -2.93
C SER A 86 -12.08 8.77 -2.48
N ARG A 87 -12.24 8.05 -1.36
CA ARG A 87 -13.54 7.70 -0.77
C ARG A 87 -13.93 8.57 0.44
N HIS A 88 -13.10 9.56 0.82
CA HIS A 88 -13.27 10.39 2.02
C HIS A 88 -13.41 9.59 3.32
N GLU A 89 -12.69 8.48 3.41
CA GLU A 89 -12.71 7.57 4.56
C GLU A 89 -11.52 7.84 5.48
N HIS A 90 -11.79 7.86 6.78
CA HIS A 90 -10.77 7.89 7.82
C HIS A 90 -11.30 7.13 9.03
N HIS A 91 -10.68 6.00 9.34
CA HIS A 91 -11.08 5.10 10.42
C HIS A 91 -9.88 4.81 11.32
N ILE A 92 -10.11 4.87 12.63
CA ILE A 92 -9.13 4.54 13.65
C ILE A 92 -9.75 3.45 14.54
N VAL A 93 -9.03 2.34 14.72
CA VAL A 93 -9.46 1.19 15.52
C VAL A 93 -8.30 0.72 16.39
N THR A 94 -8.59 0.29 17.61
CA THR A 94 -7.63 -0.37 18.50
C THR A 94 -7.88 -1.89 18.51
N GLU A 95 -6.82 -2.69 18.39
CA GLU A 95 -6.90 -4.15 18.41
C GLU A 95 -5.76 -4.74 19.26
N THR A 96 -5.98 -5.93 19.82
CA THR A 96 -5.00 -6.65 20.65
C THR A 96 -4.42 -7.88 19.95
N SER A 97 -5.09 -8.35 18.89
CA SER A 97 -4.72 -9.55 18.17
C SER A 97 -4.05 -9.23 16.84
N ILE A 98 -2.75 -9.49 16.73
CA ILE A 98 -2.00 -9.37 15.47
C ILE A 98 -2.63 -10.24 14.38
N HIS A 99 -3.07 -11.47 14.69
CA HIS A 99 -3.72 -12.35 13.72
C HIS A 99 -5.00 -11.75 13.14
N THR A 100 -5.83 -11.13 13.99
CA THR A 100 -7.07 -10.47 13.54
C THR A 100 -6.73 -9.27 12.68
N THR A 101 -5.76 -8.46 13.13
CA THR A 101 -5.28 -7.29 12.40
C THR A 101 -4.77 -7.66 11.01
N ALA A 102 -3.82 -8.60 10.88
CA ALA A 102 -3.23 -9.00 9.60
C ALA A 102 -4.31 -9.44 8.59
N ARG A 103 -5.24 -10.30 9.03
CA ARG A 103 -6.34 -10.76 8.18
C ARG A 103 -7.27 -9.63 7.76
N ASP A 104 -7.66 -8.77 8.70
CA ASP A 104 -8.57 -7.65 8.42
C ASP A 104 -7.93 -6.62 7.50
N LEU A 105 -6.60 -6.43 7.58
CA LEU A 105 -5.85 -5.61 6.66
C LEU A 105 -5.89 -6.20 5.25
N ILE A 106 -5.58 -7.49 5.06
CA ILE A 106 -5.65 -8.13 3.74
C ILE A 106 -7.04 -7.98 3.11
N LEU A 107 -8.09 -8.20 3.90
CA LEU A 107 -9.46 -8.01 3.43
C LEU A 107 -9.73 -6.57 3.02
N TRP A 108 -9.28 -5.60 3.82
CA TRP A 108 -9.43 -4.18 3.49
C TRP A 108 -8.65 -3.79 2.22
N LEU A 109 -7.40 -4.22 2.09
CA LEU A 109 -6.54 -4.01 0.93
C LEU A 109 -7.19 -4.58 -0.34
N ALA A 110 -7.76 -5.79 -0.27
CA ALA A 110 -8.46 -6.43 -1.39
C ALA A 110 -9.70 -5.64 -1.86
N THR A 111 -10.31 -4.80 -1.02
CA THR A 111 -11.39 -3.88 -1.48
C THR A 111 -10.87 -2.69 -2.29
N ARG A 112 -9.57 -2.41 -2.23
CA ARG A 112 -8.89 -1.30 -2.90
C ARG A 112 -8.11 -1.76 -4.12
N SER A 113 -7.64 -3.00 -4.15
CA SER A 113 -7.07 -3.63 -5.34
C SER A 113 -8.15 -3.82 -6.42
N SER A 114 -7.96 -3.17 -7.56
CA SER A 114 -8.84 -3.34 -8.73
C SER A 114 -8.70 -4.77 -9.27
N PRO A 115 -9.77 -5.56 -9.45
CA PRO A 115 -9.67 -6.89 -10.05
C PRO A 115 -9.43 -6.74 -11.56
N GLY A 116 -8.17 -6.74 -11.96
CA GLY A 116 -7.80 -6.78 -13.37
C GLY A 116 -6.39 -6.34 -13.70
N GLN A 117 -5.36 -7.10 -13.29
CA GLN A 117 -4.13 -7.09 -14.08
C GLN A 117 -3.36 -8.41 -13.99
N PRO A 118 -2.83 -8.94 -15.11
CA PRO A 118 -2.05 -10.17 -15.12
C PRO A 118 -0.75 -9.98 -14.35
N THR A 119 -0.42 -10.94 -13.48
CA THR A 119 0.90 -11.06 -12.85
C THR A 119 1.96 -11.10 -13.93
N ARG A 120 2.80 -10.06 -14.01
CA ARG A 120 3.98 -10.08 -14.87
C ARG A 120 5.04 -10.93 -14.16
N HIS A 121 4.92 -12.25 -14.29
CA HIS A 121 6.06 -13.15 -14.10
C HIS A 121 7.07 -12.86 -15.21
N THR A 122 7.94 -11.87 -14.99
CA THR A 122 9.19 -11.76 -15.73
C THR A 122 10.10 -12.83 -15.15
N PHE A 123 9.99 -14.06 -15.67
CA PHE A 123 11.07 -15.02 -15.52
C PHE A 123 12.11 -14.65 -16.58
N ASP A 124 13.10 -13.86 -16.18
CA ASP A 124 14.27 -13.65 -17.03
C ASP A 124 15.00 -14.99 -17.18
N ALA A 125 15.04 -15.46 -18.43
CA ALA A 125 15.74 -16.67 -18.84
C ALA A 125 17.25 -16.44 -18.80
N PHE A 126 17.98 -17.46 -18.33
CA PHE A 126 19.40 -17.66 -18.64
C PHE A 126 19.54 -18.63 -19.81
#